data_AF-A0A4Q7V2T9-F1
#
_entry.id   AF-A0A4Q7V2T9-F1
#
_cell.length_a   1.000
_cell.length_b   1.000
_cell.length_c   1.000
_cell.angle_alpha   90.00
_cell.angle_beta   90.00
_cell.angle_gamma   90.00
#
_symmetry.space_group_name_H-M   'P 1'
#
loop_
_entity.id
_entity.type
_entity.pdbx_description
1 polymer ?
#
loop_
_entity_poly.entity_id
_entity_poly.type
_entity_poly.pdbx_seq_one_letter_code
_entity_poly.pdbx_strand_id
1 'polypeptide(L)' 'MYASRETAWCSCAGCGIEAELPGDETAGVDVPCPDCTTPMNEMWSWDDAA' A
#
# COMPACT_ATOMS: atom_id res chain seq x y z
N MET A 1 1.93 24.66 2.28
CA MET A 1 1.35 23.71 3.25
C MET A 1 2.02 22.37 3.02
N TYR A 2 2.59 21.76 4.05
CA TYR A 2 3.16 20.41 4.00
C TYR A 2 1.97 19.46 3.94
N ALA A 3 1.72 18.87 2.77
CA ALA A 3 0.76 17.79 2.67
C ALA A 3 1.28 16.65 3.55
N SER A 4 0.57 16.35 4.63
CA SER A 4 0.75 15.10 5.36
C SER A 4 0.43 13.97 4.40
N ARG A 5 1.42 13.49 3.63
CA ARG A 5 1.28 12.28 2.81
C ARG A 5 1.09 11.15 3.79
N GLU A 6 -0.16 10.77 4.02
CA GLU A 6 -0.48 9.56 4.78
C GLU A 6 0.17 8.41 4.01
N THR A 7 1.18 7.75 4.58
CA THR A 7 1.85 6.61 3.97
C THR A 7 1.02 5.36 4.28
N ALA A 8 0.67 4.60 3.24
CA ALA A 8 -0.02 3.34 3.33
C ALA A 8 0.95 2.19 3.09
N TRP A 9 0.90 1.18 3.95
CA TRP A 9 1.64 -0.05 3.72
C TRP A 9 0.87 -0.92 2.74
N CYS A 10 1.49 -1.37 1.66
CA CYS A 10 0.85 -2.19 0.64
C CYS A 10 1.59 -3.51 0.48
N SER A 11 0.87 -4.60 0.22
CA SER A 11 1.45 -5.89 -0.12
C SER A 11 0.93 -6.42 -1.45
N CYS A 12 1.82 -7.09 -2.15
CA CYS A 12 1.51 -7.72 -3.42
C CYS A 12 0.98 -9.14 -3.20
N ALA A 13 -0.24 -9.43 -3.65
CA ALA A 13 -0.82 -10.78 -3.55
C ALA A 13 -0.14 -11.80 -4.50
N GLY A 14 0.60 -11.34 -5.51
CA GLY A 14 1.28 -12.19 -6.49
C GLY A 14 2.63 -12.71 -6.01
N CYS A 15 3.52 -11.80 -5.60
CA CYS A 15 4.89 -12.15 -5.17
C CYS A 15 5.12 -12.03 -3.66
N GLY A 16 4.17 -11.45 -2.91
CA GLY A 16 4.27 -11.30 -1.46
C GLY A 16 5.18 -10.17 -0.98
N ILE A 17 5.69 -9.31 -1.89
CA ILE A 17 6.50 -8.17 -1.47
C ILE A 17 5.64 -7.12 -0.76
N GLU A 18 6.25 -6.39 0.15
CA GLU A 18 5.65 -5.30 0.89
C GLU A 18 6.37 -3.99 0.51
N ALA A 19 5.61 -2.93 0.30
CA ALA A 19 6.16 -1.61 0.00
C ALA A 19 5.35 -0.51 0.72
N GLU A 20 6.06 0.51 1.21
CA GLU A 20 5.45 1.73 1.70
C GLU A 20 5.12 2.63 0.50
N LEU A 21 3.84 2.95 0.33
CA LEU A 21 3.34 3.78 -0.76
C LEU A 21 2.62 5.01 -0.20
N PRO A 22 2.54 6.12 -0.97
CA PRO A 22 1.73 7.26 -0.57
C PRO A 22 0.23 6.89 -0.63
N GLY A 23 -0.42 6.91 0.53
CA GLY A 23 -1.82 6.53 0.76
C GLY A 23 -2.84 7.32 -0.05
N ASP A 24 -2.56 8.59 -0.33
CA ASP A 24 -3.41 9.43 -1.18
C ASP A 24 -3.45 8.92 -2.64
N GLU A 25 -2.40 8.24 -3.10
CA GLU A 25 -2.30 7.68 -4.45
C GLU A 25 -2.72 6.20 -4.51
N THR A 26 -2.84 5.50 -3.37
CA THR A 26 -3.30 4.10 -3.31
C THR A 26 -4.79 3.96 -2.98
N ALA A 27 -5.42 5.02 -2.46
CA ALA A 27 -6.84 5.03 -2.16
C ALA A 27 -7.70 4.93 -3.44
N GLY A 28 -8.18 3.71 -3.74
CA GLY A 28 -9.04 3.44 -4.89
C GLY A 28 -8.31 3.33 -6.23
N VAL A 29 -6.97 3.27 -6.22
CA VAL A 29 -6.14 3.07 -7.42
C VAL A 29 -5.38 1.76 -7.29
N ASP A 30 -5.43 0.96 -8.34
CA ASP A 30 -4.70 -0.31 -8.43
C ASP A 30 -3.23 -0.03 -8.74
N VAL A 31 -2.36 -0.12 -7.72
CA VAL A 31 -0.92 0.12 -7.89
C VAL A 31 -0.24 -1.17 -8.35
N PRO A 32 0.40 -1.20 -9.54
CA PRO A 32 1.06 -2.41 -10.02
C PRO A 32 2.36 -2.67 -9.25
N CYS A 33 2.56 -3.92 -8.83
CA CYS A 33 3.80 -4.37 -8.22
C CYS A 33 4.99 -4.21 -9.20
N PRO A 34 6.14 -3.66 -8.77
CA PRO A 34 7.31 -3.48 -9.65
C PRO A 34 7.91 -4.80 -10.16
N ASP A 35 7.81 -5.88 -9.39
CA ASP A 35 8.35 -7.20 -9.76
C ASP A 35 7.44 -8.05 -10.66
N CYS A 36 6.15 -8.15 -10.31
CA CYS A 36 5.24 -9.08 -10.97
C CYS A 36 4.03 -8.41 -11.63
N THR A 37 3.93 -7.08 -11.58
CA THR A 37 2.87 -6.26 -12.18
C THR A 37 1.45 -6.52 -11.67
N THR A 38 1.28 -7.41 -10.68
CA THR A 38 -0.02 -7.67 -10.07
C THR A 38 -0.43 -6.52 -9.13
N PRO A 39 -1.73 -6.34 -8.88
CA PRO A 39 -2.22 -5.33 -7.95
C PRO A 39 -1.58 -5.43 -6.57
N MET A 40 -1.03 -4.33 -6.08
CA MET A 40 -0.71 -4.18 -4.66
C MET A 40 -1.97 -3.77 -3.93
N ASN A 41 -2.28 -4.48 -2.84
CA ASN A 41 -3.41 -4.18 -1.98
C ASN A 41 -2.90 -3.48 -0.73
N GLU A 42 -3.62 -2.44 -0.32
CA GLU A 42 -3.36 -1.75 0.94
C GLU A 42 -3.56 -2.70 2.12
N MET A 43 -2.52 -2.85 2.94
CA MET A 43 -2.61 -3.50 4.22
C MET A 43 -3.01 -2.47 5.25
N TRP A 44 -4.28 -2.50 5.64
CA TRP A 44 -4.77 -1.73 6.78
C TRP A 44 -4.18 -2.36 8.05
N SER A 45 -3.04 -1.84 8.52
CA SER A 45 -2.53 -2.21 9.84
C SER A 45 -3.37 -1.50 10.91
N TRP A 46 -4.47 -2.10 11.33
CA TRP A 46 -4.99 -1.83 12.65
C TRP A 46 -4.14 -2.62 13.64
N ASP A 47 -3.13 -1.97 14.20
CA ASP A 47 -2.55 -2.42 15.48
C ASP A 47 -3.61 -2.14 16.55
N ASP A 48 -4.65 -2.98 16.60
CA ASP A 48 -5.54 -3.03 17.76
C ASP A 48 -5.18 -4.31 18.51
N ALA A 49 -4.27 -4.10 19.45
CA ALA A 49 -3.90 -5.05 20.47
C ALA A 49 -5.14 -5.58 21.19
N ALA A 50 -5.33 -6.91 21.18
CA ALA A 50 -6.10 -7.64 22.18
C ALA A 50 -5.48 -9.02 22.43
#